data_AF-Q84PE5-F1
#
_entry.id   AF-Q84PE5-F1
#
_cell.length_a   1.000
_cell.length_b   1.000
_cell.length_c   1.000
_cell.angle_alpha   90.00
_cell.angle_beta   90.00
_cell.angle_gamma   90.00
#
_symmetry.space_group_name_H-M   'P 1'
#
loop_
_entity.id
_entity.type
_entity.pdbx_description
1 polymer ?
#
loop_
_entity_poly.entity_id
_entity_poly.type
_entity_poly.pdbx_seq_one_letter_code
_entity_poly.pdbx_strand_id
1 'polypeptide(L)'
;ANVDEAVAKLKSKGIDAYGIVCHVSNAQHRRNLVEKTVQKYGKIDIVVCNAAANPSTDPILSSKEAVLDKLWEINVKSSILLLQ
;
A
#
# COMPACT_ATOMS: atom_id res chain seq x y z
N ALA A 1 14.72 -2.27 -4.45
CA ALA A 1 15.29 -0.91 -4.59
C ALA A 1 14.60 0.08 -3.67
N ASN A 2 13.45 0.67 -4.04
CA ASN A 2 12.82 1.74 -3.22
C ASN A 2 12.46 1.32 -1.78
N VAL A 3 11.93 0.10 -1.61
CA VAL A 3 11.59 -0.44 -0.27
C VAL A 3 12.84 -0.62 0.58
N ASP A 4 13.90 -1.20 -0.01
CA ASP A 4 15.16 -1.48 0.70
C ASP A 4 15.84 -0.19 1.16
N GLU A 5 15.84 0.85 0.32
CA GLU A 5 16.38 2.16 0.63
C GLU A 5 15.62 2.83 1.80
N ALA A 6 14.28 2.80 1.76
CA ALA A 6 13.45 3.36 2.83
C ALA A 6 13.70 2.63 4.16
N VAL A 7 13.83 1.30 4.13
CA VAL A 7 14.16 0.49 5.31
C VAL A 7 15.55 0.86 5.83
N ALA A 8 16.56 0.97 4.97
CA ALA A 8 17.91 1.35 5.38
C ALA A 8 17.94 2.72 6.06
N LYS A 9 17.21 3.70 5.53
CA LYS A 9 17.08 5.06 6.10
C LYS A 9 16.38 5.07 7.47
N LEU A 10 15.40 4.19 7.69
CA LEU A 10 14.74 4.07 8.99
C LEU A 10 15.67 3.37 10.00
N LYS A 11 16.32 2.29 9.58
CA LYS A 11 17.28 1.55 10.43
C LYS A 11 18.48 2.39 10.82
N SER A 12 18.98 3.27 9.94
CA SER A 12 20.08 4.19 10.28
C SER A 12 19.71 5.21 11.35
N LYS A 13 18.41 5.38 11.64
CA LYS A 13 17.88 6.21 12.72
C LYS A 13 17.53 5.41 13.98
N GLY A 14 17.89 4.12 14.04
CA GLY A 14 17.57 3.23 15.16
C GLY A 14 16.12 2.75 15.19
N ILE A 15 15.35 2.94 14.12
CA ILE A 15 13.96 2.48 14.02
C ILE A 15 13.97 1.04 13.50
N ASP A 16 13.30 0.11 14.19
CA ASP A 16 13.06 -1.22 13.64
C ASP A 16 12.06 -1.11 12.47
N ALA A 17 12.53 -1.49 11.28
CA ALA A 17 11.78 -1.37 10.05
C ALA A 17 11.86 -2.66 9.25
N TYR A 18 10.69 -3.10 8.77
CA TYR A 18 10.55 -4.25 7.89
C TYR A 18 9.84 -3.85 6.61
N GLY A 19 10.54 -4.00 5.48
CA GLY A 19 10.02 -3.66 4.17
C GLY A 19 9.42 -4.88 3.47
N ILE A 20 8.20 -4.74 2.98
CA ILE A 20 7.53 -5.75 2.17
C ILE A 20 6.99 -5.05 0.92
N VAL A 21 7.35 -5.54 -0.26
CA VAL A 21 6.78 -5.05 -1.52
C VAL A 21 5.31 -5.44 -1.58
N CYS A 22 4.42 -4.45 -1.74
CA CYS A 22 2.99 -4.66 -1.84
C CYS A 22 2.40 -3.78 -2.95
N HIS A 23 1.76 -4.40 -3.94
CA HIS A 23 0.85 -3.67 -4.83
C HIS A 23 -0.53 -3.77 -4.20
N VAL A 24 -1.05 -2.66 -3.68
CA VAL A 24 -2.26 -2.67 -2.84
C VAL A 24 -3.54 -3.14 -3.55
N SER A 25 -3.64 -3.05 -4.88
CA SER A 25 -4.78 -3.63 -5.62
C SER A 25 -4.66 -5.16 -5.82
N ASN A 26 -3.48 -5.75 -5.59
CA ASN A 26 -3.28 -7.20 -5.68
C ASN A 26 -3.61 -7.88 -4.34
N ALA A 27 -4.61 -8.79 -4.36
CA ALA A 27 -5.08 -9.47 -3.16
C ALA A 27 -4.02 -10.33 -2.47
N GLN A 28 -3.19 -11.04 -3.23
CA GLN A 28 -2.14 -11.89 -2.66
C GLN A 28 -1.02 -11.05 -2.01
N HIS A 29 -0.70 -9.89 -2.59
CA HIS A 29 0.28 -8.97 -1.99
C HIS A 29 -0.23 -8.40 -0.66
N ARG A 30 -1.51 -8.05 -0.56
CA ARG A 30 -2.12 -7.60 0.70
C ARG A 30 -2.07 -8.68 1.78
N ARG A 31 -2.45 -9.92 1.44
CA ARG A 31 -2.37 -11.07 2.38
C ARG A 31 -0.94 -11.28 2.88
N ASN A 32 0.01 -11.35 1.95
CA ASN A 32 1.42 -11.52 2.29
C ASN A 32 1.98 -10.36 3.14
N LEU A 33 1.52 -9.11 2.94
CA LEU A 33 1.90 -7.97 3.78
C LEU A 33 1.44 -8.18 5.23
N VAL A 34 0.19 -8.56 5.44
CA VAL A 34 -0.38 -8.81 6.78
C VAL A 34 0.29 -10.01 7.44
N GLU A 35 0.34 -11.15 6.74
CA GLU A 35 0.91 -12.40 7.26
C GLU A 35 2.36 -12.24 7.71
N LYS A 36 3.21 -11.63 6.88
CA LYS A 36 4.63 -11.41 7.22
C LYS A 36 4.80 -10.41 8.36
N THR A 37 3.93 -9.40 8.45
CA THR A 37 3.96 -8.44 9.56
C THR A 37 3.61 -9.14 10.88
N VAL A 38 2.53 -9.93 10.90
CA VAL A 38 2.13 -10.71 12.08
C VAL A 38 3.17 -11.77 12.43
N GLN A 39 3.77 -12.45 11.45
CA GLN A 39 4.82 -13.43 11.69
C GLN A 39 6.05 -12.82 12.37
N LYS A 40 6.42 -11.58 12.01
CA LYS A 40 7.58 -10.89 12.58
C LYS A 40 7.29 -10.22 13.92
N TYR A 41 6.13 -9.58 14.07
CA TYR A 41 5.82 -8.70 15.20
C TYR A 41 4.77 -9.26 16.16
N GLY A 42 4.13 -10.38 15.83
CA GLY A 42 3.09 -11.05 16.61
C GLY A 42 1.70 -10.43 16.49
N LYS A 43 1.60 -9.13 16.19
CA LYS A 43 0.33 -8.40 16.05
C LYS A 43 0.47 -7.15 15.18
N ILE A 44 -0.65 -6.52 14.86
CA ILE A 44 -0.74 -5.21 14.23
C ILE A 44 -1.62 -4.32 15.11
N ASP A 45 -1.05 -3.24 15.65
CA ASP A 45 -1.78 -2.29 16.51
C ASP A 45 -2.41 -1.14 15.71
N ILE A 46 -1.76 -0.73 14.61
CA ILE A 46 -2.17 0.42 13.80
C ILE A 46 -2.03 0.07 12.33
N VAL A 47 -3.06 0.39 11.53
CA VAL A 47 -3.02 0.32 10.06
C VAL A 47 -3.16 1.73 9.50
N VAL A 48 -2.25 2.11 8.60
CA VAL A 48 -2.28 3.40 7.91
C VAL A 48 -2.47 3.18 6.41
N CYS A 49 -3.68 3.41 5.90
CA CYS A 49 -4.01 3.29 4.49
C CYS A 49 -3.60 4.57 3.72
N ASN A 50 -2.29 4.77 3.52
CA ASN A 50 -1.75 5.95 2.83
C ASN A 50 -1.63 5.80 1.30
N ALA A 51 -1.61 4.57 0.78
CA ALA A 51 -1.36 4.34 -0.65
C ALA A 51 -2.49 4.93 -1.51
N ALA A 52 -2.13 5.80 -2.46
CA ALA A 52 -3.05 6.41 -3.40
C ALA A 52 -2.38 6.60 -4.77
N ALA A 53 -3.19 6.69 -5.81
CA ALA A 53 -2.78 7.07 -7.15
C ALA A 53 -3.68 8.19 -7.68
N ASN A 54 -3.10 9.08 -8.48
CA ASN A 54 -3.86 10.00 -9.32
C ASN A 54 -3.27 9.97 -10.74
N PRO A 55 -3.75 9.08 -11.63
CA PRO A 55 -3.10 8.82 -12.91
C PRO A 55 -3.43 9.87 -14.00
N SER A 56 -4.33 10.81 -13.74
CA SER A 56 -4.66 11.90 -14.66
C SER A 56 -5.05 13.18 -13.89
N THR A 57 -4.84 14.33 -14.53
CA THR A 57 -5.30 15.65 -14.09
C THR A 57 -6.30 16.27 -15.07
N ASP A 58 -6.85 15.46 -15.97
CA ASP A 58 -7.77 15.90 -17.01
C ASP A 58 -9.10 16.38 -16.41
N PRO A 59 -9.83 17.26 -17.12
CA PRO A 59 -11.19 17.63 -16.73
C PRO A 59 -12.09 16.40 -16.59
N ILE A 60 -13.07 16.46 -15.68
CA ILE A 60 -13.95 15.32 -15.36
C ILE A 60 -14.63 14.72 -16.59
N LEU A 61 -15.09 15.56 -17.54
CA LEU A 61 -15.74 15.12 -18.78
C LEU A 61 -14.80 14.41 -19.77
N SER A 62 -13.49 14.49 -19.55
CA SER A 62 -12.46 13.81 -20.35
C SER A 62 -11.89 12.58 -19.65
N SER A 63 -12.42 12.21 -18.47
CA SER A 63 -11.92 11.08 -17.69
C SER A 63 -12.19 9.76 -18.41
N LYS A 64 -11.13 8.97 -18.61
CA LYS A 64 -11.24 7.61 -19.13
C LYS A 64 -11.71 6.67 -18.03
N GLU A 65 -12.53 5.68 -18.37
CA GLU A 65 -12.99 4.65 -17.43
C GLU A 65 -11.82 3.99 -16.66
N ALA A 66 -10.74 3.64 -17.36
CA ALA A 66 -9.54 3.06 -16.74
C ALA A 66 -8.88 3.96 -15.66
N VAL A 67 -9.05 5.29 -15.74
CA VAL A 67 -8.61 6.21 -14.67
C VAL A 67 -9.50 6.06 -13.44
N LEU A 68 -10.82 6.02 -13.64
CA LEU A 68 -11.80 5.84 -12.58
C LEU A 68 -11.62 4.49 -11.89
N ASP A 69 -11.42 3.42 -12.66
CA ASP A 69 -11.13 2.08 -12.13
C ASP A 69 -9.87 2.10 -11.27
N LYS A 70 -8.79 2.73 -11.75
CA LYS A 70 -7.54 2.79 -10.99
C LYS A 70 -7.69 3.54 -9.68
N LEU A 71 -8.44 4.65 -9.68
CA LEU A 71 -8.77 5.41 -8.48
C LEU A 71 -9.59 4.57 -7.50
N TRP A 72 -10.60 3.86 -7.97
CA TRP A 72 -11.45 3.01 -7.14
C TRP A 72 -10.68 1.81 -6.56
N GLU A 73 -9.92 1.09 -7.40
CA GLU A 73 -9.14 -0.07 -6.99
C GLU A 73 -8.07 0.27 -5.95
N ILE A 74 -7.37 1.40 -6.12
CA ILE A 74 -6.27 1.79 -5.22
C ILE A 74 -6.79 2.60 -4.03
N ASN A 75 -7.49 3.70 -4.26
CA ASN A 75 -7.73 4.68 -3.20
C ASN A 75 -8.92 4.26 -2.30
N VAL A 76 -9.83 3.42 -2.79
CA VAL A 76 -11.03 3.00 -2.04
C VAL A 76 -10.97 1.51 -1.68
N LYS A 77 -11.01 0.62 -2.67
CA LYS A 77 -11.09 -0.83 -2.43
C LYS A 77 -9.90 -1.34 -1.64
N SER A 78 -8.68 -0.92 -1.98
CA SER A 78 -7.50 -1.47 -1.32
C SER A 78 -7.47 -1.23 0.19
N SER A 79 -7.94 -0.04 0.64
CA SER A 79 -8.03 0.32 2.05
C SER A 79 -9.02 -0.56 2.82
N ILE A 80 -10.16 -0.89 2.21
CA ILE A 80 -11.18 -1.77 2.80
C ILE A 80 -10.68 -3.22 2.80
N LEU A 81 -10.19 -3.69 1.65
CA LEU A 81 -9.77 -5.08 1.44
C LEU A 81 -8.41 -5.42 2.10
N LEU A 82 -7.71 -4.45 2.70
CA LEU A 82 -6.53 -4.69 3.53
C LEU A 82 -6.92 -5.03 4.98
N LEU A 83 -8.09 -4.56 5.43
CA LEU A 83 -8.59 -4.76 6.78
C LEU A 83 -9.45 -6.02 6.94
N GLN A 84 -9.85 -6.63 5.82
CA GLN A 84 -10.57 -7.92 5.75
C GLN A 84 -9.60 -9.09 5.76
#